data_AF-A0A0S4J486-F1
#
_entry.id   AF-A0A0S4J486-F1
#
_cell.length_a   1.000
_cell.length_b   1.000
_cell.length_c   1.000
_cell.angle_alpha   90.00
_cell.angle_beta   90.00
_cell.angle_gamma   90.00
#
_symmetry.space_group_name_H-M   'P 1'
#
loop_
_entity.id
_entity.type
_entity.pdbx_description
1 polymer ?
#
loop_
_entity_poly.entity_id
_entity_poly.type
_entity_poly.pdbx_seq_one_letter_code
_entity_poly.pdbx_strand_id
1 'polypeptide(L)'
;MFAGKPLTKEKAERLTRWYFYAGFVGLPWLWAVNALYFRRFQKDSDEIARYVLLSTRCAVVGFALLLLWIIIAQTSLSPTSDLWVIRPPSGTDGAWQTGFFADAVYQNT
;
A
#
# COMPACT_ATOMS: atom_id res chain seq x y z
N MET A 1 3.60 7.23 25.46
CA MET A 1 4.25 5.98 25.92
C MET A 1 3.16 5.08 26.50
N PHE A 2 2.50 4.27 25.66
CA PHE A 2 1.32 3.50 26.07
C PHE A 2 1.75 2.24 26.83
N ALA A 3 2.03 2.38 28.13
CA ALA A 3 2.03 1.25 29.06
C ALA A 3 0.57 0.83 29.33
N GLY A 4 -0.10 0.33 28.30
CA GLY A 4 -1.38 -0.32 28.43
C GLY A 4 -1.17 -1.63 29.20
N LYS A 5 -2.06 -1.89 30.16
CA LYS A 5 -2.18 -3.13 30.96
C LYS A 5 -1.70 -4.39 30.21
N PRO A 6 -1.10 -5.38 30.90
CA PRO A 6 -0.63 -6.61 30.27
C PRO A 6 -1.70 -7.21 29.37
N LEU A 7 -1.29 -7.60 28.17
CA LEU A 7 -2.18 -8.01 27.10
C LEU A 7 -2.80 -9.36 27.48
N THR A 8 -4.03 -9.32 28.01
CA THR A 8 -4.76 -10.55 28.35
C THR A 8 -5.10 -11.32 27.09
N LYS A 9 -5.14 -12.66 27.17
CA LYS A 9 -5.37 -13.56 26.03
C LYS A 9 -6.62 -13.16 25.21
N GLU A 10 -7.72 -12.87 25.89
CA GLU A 10 -8.99 -12.43 25.28
C GLU A 10 -8.86 -11.11 24.50
N LYS A 11 -8.06 -10.16 25.02
CA LYS A 11 -7.81 -8.89 24.33
C LYS A 11 -6.93 -9.09 23.11
N ALA A 12 -5.94 -9.98 23.18
CA ALA A 12 -5.10 -10.35 22.04
C ALA A 12 -5.98 -10.87 20.90
N GLU A 13 -6.84 -11.85 21.20
CA GLU A 13 -7.72 -12.48 20.23
C GLU A 13 -8.69 -11.47 19.59
N ARG A 14 -9.30 -10.60 20.40
CA ARG A 14 -10.19 -9.54 19.89
C ARG A 14 -9.43 -8.57 18.97
N LEU A 15 -8.21 -8.19 19.34
CA LEU A 15 -7.40 -7.27 18.56
C LEU A 15 -6.98 -7.92 17.23
N THR A 16 -6.49 -9.16 17.24
CA THR A 16 -6.10 -9.87 16.01
C THR A 16 -7.28 -10.00 15.03
N ARG A 17 -8.48 -10.30 15.50
CA ARG A 17 -9.70 -10.36 14.66
C ARG A 17 -10.03 -8.99 14.07
N TRP A 18 -10.00 -7.93 14.88
CA TRP A 18 -10.34 -6.58 14.40
C TRP A 18 -9.35 -6.08 13.35
N TYR A 19 -8.05 -6.27 13.57
CA TYR A 19 -7.01 -5.92 12.58
C TYR A 19 -7.11 -6.78 11.32
N PHE A 20 -7.53 -8.03 11.42
CA PHE A 20 -7.79 -8.87 10.25
C PHE A 20 -8.95 -8.30 9.40
N TYR A 21 -10.07 -7.91 10.00
CA TYR A 21 -11.19 -7.30 9.28
C TYR A 21 -10.86 -5.91 8.73
N ALA A 22 -10.12 -5.10 9.49
CA ALA A 22 -9.70 -3.77 9.04
C ALA A 22 -8.80 -3.82 7.79
N GLY A 23 -8.07 -4.92 7.56
CA GLY A 23 -7.27 -5.08 6.33
C GLY A 23 -8.13 -5.21 5.06
N PHE A 24 -9.40 -5.62 5.16
CA PHE A 24 -10.32 -5.64 4.01
C PHE A 24 -10.73 -4.25 3.52
N VAL A 25 -10.39 -3.18 4.25
CA VAL A 25 -10.57 -1.79 3.81
C VAL A 25 -9.51 -1.39 2.76
N GLY A 26 -8.78 -2.36 2.19
CA GLY A 26 -7.79 -2.14 1.14
C GLY A 26 -6.38 -1.83 1.66
N LEU A 27 -6.08 -2.23 2.90
CA LEU A 27 -4.76 -2.03 3.51
C LEU A 27 -4.04 -3.37 3.69
N PRO A 28 -3.43 -3.95 2.64
CA PRO A 28 -2.64 -5.18 2.78
C PRO A 28 -1.46 -5.04 3.74
N TRP A 29 -0.96 -3.81 3.93
CA TRP A 29 0.06 -3.49 4.95
C TRP A 29 -0.41 -3.81 6.37
N LEU A 30 -1.69 -3.61 6.66
CA LEU A 30 -2.26 -3.86 7.99
C LEU A 30 -2.21 -5.35 8.35
N TRP A 31 -2.47 -6.23 7.38
CA TRP A 31 -2.35 -7.68 7.55
C TRP A 31 -0.91 -8.11 7.83
N ALA A 32 0.07 -7.44 7.23
CA ALA A 32 1.49 -7.71 7.47
C ALA A 32 1.92 -7.29 8.89
N VAL A 33 1.53 -6.10 9.33
CA VAL A 33 1.79 -5.62 10.70
C VAL A 33 1.13 -6.53 11.74
N ASN A 34 -0.12 -6.91 11.51
CA ASN A 34 -0.85 -7.85 12.37
C ASN A 34 -0.12 -9.20 12.46
N ALA A 35 0.31 -9.75 11.34
CA ALA A 35 1.06 -11.00 11.31
C ALA A 35 2.40 -10.91 12.07
N LEU A 36 3.17 -9.84 11.86
CA LEU A 36 4.46 -9.64 12.52
C LEU A 36 4.31 -9.44 14.04
N TYR A 37 3.32 -8.66 14.47
CA TYR A 37 3.09 -8.38 15.89
C TYR A 37 2.64 -9.64 16.64
N PHE A 38 1.66 -10.38 16.10
CA PHE A 38 1.10 -11.56 16.76
C PHE A 38 1.89 -12.85 16.54
N ARG A 39 2.91 -12.85 15.67
CA ARG A 39 3.80 -14.01 15.48
C ARG A 39 4.48 -14.46 16.77
N ARG A 40 4.77 -13.54 17.71
CA ARG A 40 5.36 -13.88 19.01
C ARG A 40 4.37 -14.55 19.98
N PHE A 41 3.07 -14.34 19.79
CA PHE A 41 2.00 -14.85 20.66
C PHE A 41 1.32 -16.12 20.11
N GLN A 42 1.87 -16.72 19.05
CA GLN A 42 1.31 -17.93 18.42
C GLN A 42 1.29 -19.15 19.35
N LYS A 43 2.19 -19.21 20.34
CA LYS A 43 2.26 -20.33 21.29
C LYS A 43 1.20 -20.26 22.39
N ASP A 44 0.55 -19.11 22.57
CA ASP A 44 -0.39 -18.87 23.67
C ASP A 44 -1.85 -19.21 23.32
N SER A 45 -2.17 -19.26 22.01
CA SER A 45 -3.51 -19.60 21.52
C SER A 45 -3.49 -20.12 20.08
N ASP A 46 -4.10 -21.29 19.85
CA ASP A 46 -4.28 -21.84 18.50
C ASP A 46 -5.13 -20.95 17.60
N GLU A 47 -6.06 -20.16 18.16
CA GLU A 47 -6.84 -19.20 17.39
C GLU A 47 -5.95 -18.11 16.80
N ILE A 48 -5.04 -17.54 17.60
CA ILE A 48 -4.12 -16.49 17.15
C ILE A 48 -3.22 -17.06 16.03
N ALA A 49 -2.73 -18.28 16.17
CA ALA A 49 -1.92 -18.92 15.14
C ALA A 49 -2.66 -19.06 13.79
N ARG A 50 -3.93 -19.46 13.81
CA ARG A 50 -4.77 -19.56 12.60
C ARG A 50 -5.01 -18.21 11.96
N TYR A 51 -5.38 -17.18 12.74
CA TYR A 51 -5.62 -15.84 12.20
C TYR A 51 -4.33 -15.19 11.68
N VAL A 52 -3.18 -15.42 12.30
CA VAL A 52 -1.88 -14.94 11.80
C VAL A 52 -1.51 -15.60 10.47
N LEU A 53 -1.72 -16.91 10.34
CA LEU A 53 -1.47 -17.61 9.08
C LEU A 53 -2.38 -17.11 7.95
N LEU A 54 -3.67 -16.94 8.25
CA LEU A 54 -4.66 -16.40 7.31
C LEU A 54 -4.30 -14.95 6.90
N SER A 55 -3.99 -14.10 7.87
CA SER A 55 -3.55 -12.71 7.67
C SER A 55 -2.29 -12.64 6.80
N THR A 56 -1.33 -13.55 7.02
CA THR A 56 -0.11 -13.61 6.20
C THR A 56 -0.43 -13.94 4.74
N ARG A 57 -1.31 -14.91 4.49
CA ARG A 57 -1.73 -15.27 3.12
C ARG A 57 -2.48 -14.12 2.45
N CYS A 58 -3.41 -13.47 3.16
CA CYS A 58 -4.13 -12.30 2.66
C CYS A 58 -3.17 -11.14 2.37
N ALA A 59 -2.15 -10.91 3.21
CA ALA A 59 -1.13 -9.89 2.97
C ALA A 59 -0.38 -10.15 1.67
N VAL A 60 0.09 -11.38 1.44
CA VAL A 60 0.82 -11.74 0.21
C VAL A 60 -0.05 -11.56 -1.03
N VAL A 61 -1.28 -12.06 -1.01
CA VAL A 61 -2.22 -11.92 -2.13
C VAL A 61 -2.57 -10.46 -2.37
N GLY A 62 -2.86 -9.70 -1.31
CA GLY A 62 -3.17 -8.27 -1.41
C GLY A 62 -2.00 -7.45 -1.96
N PHE A 63 -0.76 -7.76 -1.56
CA PHE A 63 0.42 -7.10 -2.10
C PHE A 63 0.64 -7.46 -3.57
N ALA A 64 0.45 -8.73 -3.95
CA ALA A 64 0.55 -9.17 -5.34
C ALA A 64 -0.49 -8.48 -6.23
N LEU A 65 -1.74 -8.36 -5.78
CA LEU A 65 -2.80 -7.63 -6.49
C LEU A 65 -2.48 -6.14 -6.63
N LEU A 66 -1.94 -5.52 -5.57
CA LEU A 66 -1.56 -4.11 -5.59
C LEU A 66 -0.38 -3.86 -6.54
N LEU A 67 0.62 -4.74 -6.55
CA LEU A 67 1.73 -4.69 -7.51
C LEU A 67 1.24 -4.89 -8.95
N LEU A 68 0.37 -5.88 -9.18
CA LEU A 68 -0.24 -6.12 -10.49
C LEU A 68 -0.99 -4.87 -10.96
N TRP A 69 -1.77 -4.24 -10.08
CA TRP A 69 -2.46 -2.99 -10.37
C TRP A 69 -1.49 -1.86 -10.72
N ILE A 70 -0.39 -1.70 -9.98
CA ILE A 70 0.65 -0.69 -10.30
C ILE A 70 1.24 -0.96 -11.67
N ILE A 71 1.57 -2.21 -12.00
CA ILE A 71 2.13 -2.57 -13.30
C ILE A 71 1.14 -2.22 -14.42
N ILE A 72 -0.13 -2.62 -14.28
CA ILE A 72 -1.19 -2.28 -15.25
C ILE A 72 -1.35 -0.77 -15.37
N ALA A 73 -1.36 -0.04 -14.26
CA ALA A 73 -1.45 1.41 -14.26
C ALA A 73 -0.27 2.01 -15.01
N GLN A 74 0.97 1.57 -14.76
CA GLN A 74 2.14 2.11 -15.44
C GLN A 74 2.23 1.74 -16.92
N THR A 75 1.74 0.56 -17.34
CA THR A 75 1.74 0.16 -18.75
C THR A 75 0.56 0.73 -19.54
N SER A 76 -0.58 0.96 -18.87
CA SER A 76 -1.79 1.53 -19.49
C SER A 76 -1.78 3.06 -19.50
N LEU A 77 -1.09 3.70 -18.54
CA LEU A 77 -0.81 5.13 -18.58
C LEU A 77 0.22 5.38 -19.69
N SER A 78 -0.27 5.65 -20.90
CA SER A 78 0.57 6.06 -22.01
C SER A 78 1.41 7.29 -21.60
N PRO A 79 2.71 7.35 -21.94
CA PRO A 79 3.59 8.50 -21.63
C PRO A 79 3.09 9.84 -22.21
N THR A 80 2.11 9.80 -23.11
CA THR A 80 1.45 10.95 -23.74
C THR A 80 0.04 11.21 -23.19
N SER A 81 -0.25 10.80 -21.95
CA SER A 81 -1.57 11.03 -21.34
C SER A 81 -1.75 12.48 -20.88
N ASP A 82 -2.91 13.08 -21.19
CA ASP A 82 -3.30 14.46 -20.80
C ASP A 82 -3.37 14.70 -19.29
N LEU A 83 -3.21 13.65 -18.47
CA LEU A 83 -3.17 13.72 -17.02
C LEU A 83 -1.88 14.38 -16.50
N TRP A 84 -0.81 14.38 -17.29
CA TRP A 84 0.47 14.97 -16.91
C TRP A 84 0.67 16.30 -17.66
N VAL A 85 0.46 17.41 -16.96
CA VAL A 85 0.65 18.76 -17.48
C VAL A 85 1.92 19.36 -16.87
N ILE A 86 2.90 19.67 -17.71
CA ILE A 86 4.15 20.31 -17.28
C ILE A 86 3.94 21.84 -17.31
N ARG A 87 4.25 22.51 -16.19
CA ARG A 87 4.24 23.99 -16.15
C ARG A 87 5.38 24.52 -17.04
N PRO A 88 5.12 25.51 -17.92
CA PRO A 88 6.18 26.12 -18.71
C PRO A 88 7.26 26.74 -17.82
N PRO A 89 8.54 26.71 -18.24
CA PRO A 89 9.62 27.39 -17.52
C PRO A 89 9.31 28.88 -17.36
N SER A 90 9.61 29.45 -16.19
CA SER A 90 9.40 30.88 -15.93
C SER A 90 10.32 31.72 -16.82
N GLY A 91 9.74 32.47 -17.76
CA GLY A 91 10.48 33.38 -18.65
C GLY A 91 10.29 33.14 -20.16
N THR A 92 9.38 32.26 -20.56
CA THR A 92 9.07 32.00 -21.98
C THR A 92 7.56 32.01 -22.19
N ASP A 93 7.07 32.51 -23.34
CA ASP A 93 5.67 32.45 -23.79
C ASP A 93 5.27 31.01 -24.17
N GLY A 94 5.55 30.05 -23.28
CA GLY A 94 5.42 28.62 -23.53
C GLY A 94 3.98 28.13 -23.35
N ALA A 95 3.41 27.57 -24.41
CA ALA A 95 2.15 26.84 -24.34
C ALA A 95 2.24 25.69 -23.32
N TRP A 96 1.14 25.42 -22.62
CA TRP A 96 1.01 24.24 -21.77
C TRP A 96 1.31 22.98 -22.59
N GLN A 97 2.24 22.16 -22.10
CA GLN A 97 2.60 20.89 -22.72
C GLN A 97 2.00 19.74 -21.91
N THR A 98 1.30 18.84 -22.60
CA THR A 98 0.82 17.57 -22.04
C THR A 98 1.81 16.47 -22.39
N GLY A 99 2.09 15.57 -21.45
CA GLY A 99 3.03 14.47 -21.62
C GLY A 99 4.06 14.36 -20.50
N PHE A 100 4.74 13.22 -20.45
CA PHE A 100 5.72 12.90 -19.40
C PHE A 100 7.08 13.59 -19.61
N PHE A 101 7.43 13.98 -20.84
CA PHE A 101 8.69 14.63 -21.20
C PHE A 101 8.44 15.90 -22.04
N ALA A 102 9.33 16.90 -21.93
CA ALA A 102 9.25 18.14 -22.68
C ALA A 102 9.91 17.98 -24.06
N ASP A 103 9.12 17.86 -25.13
CA ASP A 103 9.65 17.54 -26.47
C ASP A 103 10.18 18.76 -27.25
N ALA A 104 9.67 19.98 -26.98
CA ALA A 104 9.90 21.12 -27.89
C ALA A 104 10.94 22.17 -27.44
N VAL A 105 11.37 22.15 -26.17
CA VAL A 105 12.20 23.25 -25.61
C VAL A 105 13.71 23.03 -25.83
N TYR A 106 14.18 21.79 -26.03
CA TYR A 106 15.60 21.46 -26.13
C TYR A 106 16.12 21.15 -27.54
N GLN A 107 15.27 21.15 -28.57
CA GLN A 107 15.74 20.89 -29.95
C GLN A 107 16.43 22.09 -30.62
N ASN A 108 16.47 23.27 -29.97
CA ASN A 108 17.05 24.50 -30.52
C ASN A 108 18.17 25.11 -29.64
N THR A 109 18.94 24.29 -28.92
CA THR A 109 20.21 24.68 -28.27
C THR A 109 21.29 23.70 -28.64
#